data_AF-A0A315AUE5-F1
#
_entry.id   AF-A0A315AUE5-F1
#
_cell.length_a   1.000
_cell.length_b   1.000
_cell.length_c   1.000
_cell.angle_alpha   90.00
_cell.angle_beta   90.00
_cell.angle_gamma   90.00
#
_symmetry.space_group_name_H-M   'P 1'
#
loop_
_entity.id
_entity.type
_entity.pdbx_description
1 polymer ?
#
loop_
_entity_poly.entity_id
_entity_poly.type
_entity_poly.pdbx_seq_one_letter_code
_entity_poly.pdbx_strand_id
1 'polypeptide(L)'
;MVDVAKHATCTAAKQQVWVVQAEHRPKETPREPAKPVYGPFADDFRTVLLPEHGHINLTEAQASVFQSLWSFKGEPMRAERIMERAGLDSDKPIDVFKVKSRDKGKPGVDRPLIAYRKLVNTQKRQGLYAMPCASGQ
;
A
#
# COMPACT_ATOMS: atom_id res chain seq x y z
N MET A 1 14.78 -74.36 -23.57
CA MET A 1 15.36 -74.34 -24.94
C MET A 1 14.79 -73.12 -25.64
N VAL A 2 15.53 -72.01 -25.59
CA VAL A 2 16.10 -71.29 -26.76
C VAL A 2 14.98 -70.59 -27.56
N ASP A 3 14.95 -69.28 -27.83
CA ASP A 3 16.03 -68.30 -27.87
C ASP A 3 15.48 -66.89 -28.19
N VAL A 4 16.39 -65.91 -28.10
CA VAL A 4 16.48 -64.68 -28.92
C VAL A 4 15.54 -63.49 -28.66
N ALA A 5 16.19 -62.47 -28.11
CA ALA A 5 15.84 -61.06 -28.05
C ALA A 5 15.76 -60.35 -29.42
N LYS A 6 15.13 -59.16 -29.38
CA LYS A 6 15.21 -57.94 -30.23
C LYS A 6 13.76 -57.44 -30.42
N HIS A 7 13.40 -56.20 -30.12
CA HIS A 7 14.02 -54.95 -30.52
C HIS A 7 13.86 -53.86 -29.45
N ALA A 8 14.92 -53.10 -29.25
CA ALA A 8 14.92 -51.81 -28.60
C ALA A 8 14.32 -50.75 -29.54
N THR A 9 13.43 -49.91 -29.03
CA THR A 9 13.21 -48.56 -29.54
C THR A 9 13.29 -47.57 -28.39
N CYS A 10 14.35 -46.77 -28.48
CA CYS A 10 14.67 -45.58 -27.71
C CYS A 10 13.58 -44.52 -27.87
N THR A 11 13.18 -43.83 -26.79
CA THR A 11 12.78 -42.40 -26.85
C THR A 11 12.89 -41.75 -25.45
N ALA A 12 13.81 -40.79 -25.39
CA ALA A 12 13.81 -39.52 -24.66
C ALA A 12 13.50 -39.53 -23.14
N ALA A 13 14.50 -39.37 -22.28
CA ALA A 13 15.13 -38.09 -21.91
C ALA A 13 14.42 -37.37 -20.74
N LYS A 14 15.12 -37.43 -19.60
CA LYS A 14 15.10 -36.56 -18.41
C LYS A 14 14.15 -35.35 -18.46
N GLN A 15 13.29 -35.29 -17.44
CA GLN A 15 12.88 -34.02 -16.85
C GLN A 15 13.09 -34.07 -15.33
N GLN A 16 14.31 -33.69 -14.93
CA GLN A 16 14.48 -32.94 -13.69
C GLN A 16 14.03 -31.51 -13.98
N VAL A 17 12.93 -31.05 -13.38
CA VAL A 17 12.72 -29.62 -13.15
C VAL A 17 12.16 -29.41 -11.74
N TRP A 18 13.08 -29.01 -10.87
CA TRP A 18 12.94 -27.99 -9.84
C TRP A 18 11.65 -27.93 -9.01
N VAL A 19 11.81 -28.35 -7.75
CA VAL A 19 11.15 -27.75 -6.59
C VAL A 19 11.23 -26.23 -6.72
N VAL A 20 10.09 -25.57 -6.90
CA VAL A 20 9.93 -24.14 -6.58
C VAL A 20 8.64 -24.00 -5.79
N GLN A 21 8.83 -23.89 -4.48
CA GLN A 21 7.85 -23.37 -3.55
C GLN A 21 7.45 -21.96 -4.04
N ALA A 22 6.26 -21.83 -4.60
CA ALA A 22 5.62 -20.52 -4.71
C ALA A 22 4.90 -20.27 -3.38
N GLU A 23 5.69 -19.69 -2.46
CA GLU A 23 5.27 -19.08 -1.21
C GLU A 23 3.92 -18.35 -1.33
N HIS A 24 3.10 -18.54 -0.30
CA HIS A 24 1.92 -17.77 0.06
C HIS A 24 1.87 -16.35 -0.53
N ARG A 25 1.18 -16.18 -1.67
CA ARG A 25 0.57 -14.89 -1.99
C ARG A 25 -0.66 -14.80 -1.08
N PRO A 26 -0.74 -13.88 -0.10
CA PRO A 26 -2.02 -13.60 0.52
C PRO A 26 -2.93 -13.16 -0.62
N LYS A 27 -3.96 -13.95 -0.91
CA LYS A 27 -5.10 -13.43 -1.66
C LYS A 27 -5.57 -12.23 -0.85
N GLU A 28 -5.40 -11.03 -1.40
CA GLU A 28 -6.05 -9.84 -0.88
C GLU A 28 -7.55 -10.10 -0.98
N THR A 29 -8.11 -10.70 0.05
CA THR A 29 -9.56 -10.79 0.25
C THR A 29 -10.07 -9.35 0.14
N PRO A 30 -11.09 -9.08 -0.67
CA PRO A 30 -11.74 -7.77 -0.66
C PRO A 30 -12.16 -7.50 0.78
N ARG A 31 -11.42 -6.61 1.45
CA ARG A 31 -11.78 -6.17 2.80
C ARG A 31 -13.17 -5.58 2.66
N GLU A 32 -14.13 -6.10 3.43
CA GLU A 32 -15.44 -5.46 3.55
C GLU A 32 -15.21 -3.96 3.80
N PRO A 33 -16.01 -3.08 3.19
CA PRO A 33 -15.83 -1.64 3.32
C PRO A 33 -15.81 -1.27 4.81
N ALA A 34 -14.60 -1.02 5.33
CA ALA A 34 -14.40 -0.77 6.75
C ALA A 34 -15.16 0.51 7.13
N LYS A 35 -15.95 0.42 8.20
CA LYS A 35 -16.69 1.57 8.72
C LYS A 35 -15.67 2.64 9.15
N PRO A 36 -15.85 3.91 8.76
CA PRO A 36 -14.98 4.97 9.23
C PRO A 36 -15.11 5.13 10.75
N VAL A 37 -13.99 5.06 11.47
CA VAL A 37 -13.88 5.24 12.93
C VAL A 37 -13.24 6.57 13.27
N TYR A 38 -12.20 6.96 12.52
CA TYR A 38 -11.45 8.20 12.70
C TYR A 38 -11.76 9.17 11.56
N GLY A 39 -12.90 9.86 11.66
CA GLY A 39 -13.37 10.74 10.58
C GLY A 39 -13.57 9.95 9.26
N PRO A 40 -12.82 10.24 8.17
CA PRO A 40 -12.90 9.48 6.93
C PRO A 40 -12.10 8.16 6.94
N PHE A 41 -11.36 7.85 8.00
CA PHE A 41 -10.49 6.66 8.08
C PHE A 41 -11.15 5.49 8.81
N ALA A 42 -10.85 4.27 8.35
CA ALA A 42 -11.10 3.04 9.10
C ALA A 42 -10.26 2.98 10.40
N ASP A 43 -10.53 1.98 11.24
CA ASP A 43 -9.81 1.73 12.50
C ASP A 43 -8.30 1.52 12.31
N ASP A 44 -7.92 0.86 11.23
CA ASP A 44 -6.54 0.53 10.89
C ASP A 44 -5.83 1.57 10.01
N PHE A 45 -6.52 2.68 9.67
CA PHE A 45 -6.05 3.71 8.73
C PHE A 45 -5.67 3.19 7.33
N ARG A 46 -5.91 1.91 7.00
CA ARG A 46 -5.60 1.34 5.68
C ARG A 46 -6.72 1.56 4.67
N THR A 47 -7.87 2.04 5.11
CA THR A 47 -8.98 2.41 4.24
C THR A 47 -9.44 3.84 4.54
N VAL A 48 -9.60 4.63 3.48
CA VAL A 48 -10.18 5.97 3.52
C VAL A 48 -11.47 5.97 2.73
N LEU A 49 -12.54 6.47 3.33
CA LEU A 49 -13.80 6.73 2.65
C LEU A 49 -13.88 8.20 2.25
N LEU A 50 -13.86 8.47 0.96
CA LEU A 50 -14.13 9.80 0.40
C LEU A 50 -15.47 9.80 -0.34
N PRO A 51 -16.34 10.80 -0.15
CA PRO A 51 -17.63 10.86 -0.82
C PRO A 51 -17.50 10.91 -2.36
N GLU A 52 -16.43 11.51 -2.88
CA GLU A 52 -16.18 11.63 -4.33
C GLU A 52 -15.56 10.36 -4.96
N HIS A 53 -14.88 9.52 -4.18
CA HIS A 53 -14.05 8.42 -4.70
C HIS A 53 -14.36 7.05 -4.09
N GLY A 54 -15.26 6.98 -3.11
CA GLY A 54 -15.57 5.78 -2.35
C GLY A 54 -14.41 5.33 -1.45
N HIS A 55 -14.31 4.02 -1.24
CA HIS A 55 -13.26 3.41 -0.44
C HIS A 55 -11.94 3.37 -1.22
N ILE A 56 -10.89 3.90 -0.60
CA ILE A 56 -9.53 3.90 -1.10
C ILE A 56 -8.69 3.06 -0.15
N ASN A 57 -8.07 2.01 -0.69
CA ASN A 57 -7.13 1.20 0.06
C ASN A 57 -5.75 1.83 -0.01
N LEU A 58 -5.13 1.92 1.16
CA LEU A 58 -3.80 2.47 1.39
C LEU A 58 -2.84 1.34 1.72
N THR A 59 -1.57 1.54 1.37
CA THR A 59 -0.49 0.68 1.86
C THR A 59 -0.22 0.97 3.33
N GLU A 60 0.47 0.04 4.00
CA GLU A 60 0.86 0.21 5.41
C GLU A 60 1.69 1.49 5.63
N ALA A 61 2.68 1.76 4.76
CA ALA A 61 3.46 3.00 4.83
C ALA A 61 2.58 4.26 4.71
N GLN A 62 1.57 4.24 3.82
CA GLN A 62 0.64 5.36 3.67
C GLN A 62 -0.26 5.54 4.89
N ALA A 63 -0.75 4.44 5.46
CA ALA A 63 -1.53 4.44 6.68
C ALA A 63 -0.73 5.01 7.87
N SER A 64 0.54 4.62 8.02
CA SER A 64 1.43 5.14 9.07
C SER A 64 1.60 6.66 9.02
N VAL A 65 1.70 7.24 7.81
CA VAL A 65 1.77 8.71 7.66
C VAL A 65 0.47 9.37 8.16
N PHE A 66 -0.69 8.82 7.78
CA PHE A 66 -1.96 9.36 8.22
C PHE A 66 -2.18 9.18 9.72
N GLN A 67 -1.81 8.04 10.29
CA GLN A 67 -1.87 7.80 11.73
C GLN A 67 -0.97 8.77 12.51
N SER A 68 0.25 9.02 12.02
CA SER A 68 1.15 10.04 12.58
C SER A 68 0.50 11.43 12.54
N LEU A 69 -0.03 11.85 11.38
CA LEU A 69 -0.75 13.12 11.25
C LEU A 69 -1.97 13.21 12.18
N TRP A 70 -2.74 12.13 12.28
CA TRP A 70 -3.91 12.05 13.16
C TRP A 70 -3.54 12.24 14.62
N SER A 71 -2.42 11.66 15.05
CA SER A 71 -1.95 11.75 16.43
C SER A 71 -1.60 13.17 16.88
N PHE A 72 -1.37 14.08 15.95
CA PHE A 72 -1.15 15.51 16.24
C PHE A 72 -2.46 16.30 16.34
N LYS A 73 -3.63 15.65 16.22
CA LYS A 73 -4.96 16.27 16.40
C LYS A 73 -5.21 17.52 15.54
N GLY A 74 -4.63 17.52 14.35
CA GLY A 74 -4.73 18.64 13.40
C GLY A 74 -3.73 19.78 13.61
N GLU A 75 -2.83 19.69 14.59
CA GLU A 75 -1.75 20.66 14.76
C GLU A 75 -0.77 20.62 13.57
N PRO A 76 -0.35 21.78 13.03
CA PRO A 76 0.64 21.85 11.96
C PRO A 76 2.00 21.35 12.41
N MET A 77 2.46 20.22 11.89
CA MET A 77 3.75 19.61 12.22
C MET A 77 4.71 19.58 11.03
N ARG A 78 6.00 19.57 11.35
CA ARG A 78 7.07 19.43 10.36
C ARG A 78 7.12 18.03 9.77
N ALA A 79 7.52 17.93 8.50
CA ALA A 79 7.65 16.66 7.79
C ALA A 79 8.53 15.67 8.57
N GLU A 80 9.69 16.10 9.04
CA GLU A 80 10.67 15.24 9.71
C GLU A 80 10.03 14.54 10.92
N ARG A 81 9.29 15.29 11.74
CA ARG A 81 8.63 14.74 12.95
C ARG A 81 7.48 13.78 12.62
N ILE A 82 6.75 14.04 11.53
CA ILE A 82 5.69 13.14 11.05
C ILE A 82 6.28 11.83 10.54
N MET A 83 7.39 11.92 9.81
CA MET A 83 8.04 10.78 9.16
C MET A 83 8.81 9.92 10.15
N GLU A 84 9.52 10.54 11.10
CA GLU A 84 10.13 9.86 12.24
C GLU A 84 9.10 9.05 13.03
N ARG A 85 7.93 9.64 13.31
CA ARG A 85 6.83 8.96 13.99
C ARG A 85 6.22 7.84 13.15
N ALA A 86 6.14 8.02 11.83
CA ALA A 86 5.67 7.00 10.90
C ALA A 86 6.70 5.87 10.68
N GLY A 87 7.94 6.03 11.17
CA GLY A 87 9.02 5.07 10.94
C GLY A 87 9.49 5.00 9.48
N LEU A 88 9.37 6.11 8.75
CA LEU A 88 9.66 6.16 7.31
C LEU A 88 10.85 7.07 7.03
N ASP A 89 11.78 6.58 6.22
CA ASP A 89 13.00 7.29 5.81
C ASP A 89 12.77 8.17 4.56
N SER A 90 11.64 8.88 4.52
CA SER A 90 11.32 9.77 3.40
C SER A 90 11.24 11.21 3.87
N ASP A 91 11.82 12.13 3.10
CA ASP A 91 11.92 13.54 3.49
C ASP A 91 10.55 14.23 3.57
N LYS A 92 9.59 13.81 2.73
CA LYS A 92 8.28 14.43 2.65
C LYS A 92 7.17 13.38 2.73
N PRO A 93 6.11 13.63 3.51
CA PRO A 93 4.97 12.73 3.60
C PRO A 93 4.35 12.40 2.22
N ILE A 94 4.31 13.38 1.30
CA ILE A 94 3.76 13.19 -0.05
C ILE A 94 4.53 12.17 -0.91
N ASP A 95 5.83 11.94 -0.64
CA ASP A 95 6.64 11.04 -1.46
C ASP A 95 6.26 9.57 -1.29
N VAL A 96 5.65 9.23 -0.15
CA VAL A 96 5.06 7.91 0.14
C VAL A 96 3.81 7.64 -0.73
N PHE A 97 3.10 8.71 -1.11
CA PHE A 97 1.91 8.66 -1.94
C PHE A 97 2.21 8.81 -3.43
N LYS A 98 3.45 9.14 -3.79
CA LYS A 98 3.84 9.32 -5.19
C LYS A 98 3.84 7.98 -5.90
N VAL A 99 2.99 7.86 -6.93
CA VAL A 99 2.98 6.70 -7.81
C VAL A 99 4.33 6.55 -8.48
N LYS A 100 4.95 5.39 -8.28
CA LYS A 100 6.24 5.07 -8.89
C LYS A 100 6.07 4.94 -10.41
N SER A 101 7.12 5.29 -11.16
CA SER A 101 7.07 5.28 -12.64
C SER A 101 6.67 3.93 -13.23
N ARG A 102 6.89 2.83 -12.50
CA ARG A 102 6.49 1.46 -12.88
C ARG A 102 4.97 1.26 -12.90
N ASP A 103 4.24 2.00 -12.08
CA ASP A 103 2.78 1.87 -11.93
C ASP A 103 2.02 3.04 -12.55
N LYS A 104 2.75 4.03 -13.09
CA LYS A 104 2.18 5.21 -13.73
C LYS A 104 1.34 4.79 -14.95
N GLY A 105 0.04 5.15 -14.93
CA GLY A 105 -0.91 4.83 -15.99
C GLY A 105 -1.88 3.68 -15.66
N LYS A 106 -1.72 2.99 -14.53
CA LYS A 106 -2.72 2.02 -14.06
C LYS A 106 -3.95 2.76 -13.51
N PRO A 107 -5.18 2.33 -13.83
CA PRO A 107 -6.37 2.95 -13.26
C PRO A 107 -6.40 2.71 -11.73
N GLY A 108 -6.54 3.78 -10.95
CA GLY A 108 -6.76 3.69 -9.50
C GLY A 108 -5.52 3.83 -8.60
N VAL A 109 -4.30 3.76 -9.14
CA VAL A 109 -3.07 3.93 -8.33
C VAL A 109 -2.87 5.34 -7.80
N ASP A 110 -3.50 6.32 -8.44
CA ASP A 110 -3.45 7.73 -8.02
C ASP A 110 -4.42 8.04 -6.86
N ARG A 111 -5.33 7.11 -6.51
CA ARG A 111 -6.37 7.35 -5.49
C ARG A 111 -5.79 7.69 -4.11
N PRO A 112 -4.76 7.00 -3.58
CA PRO A 112 -4.13 7.38 -2.32
C PRO A 112 -3.57 8.81 -2.33
N LEU A 113 -2.96 9.23 -3.44
CA LEU A 113 -2.43 10.58 -3.59
C LEU A 113 -3.55 11.64 -3.61
N ILE A 114 -4.67 11.33 -4.24
CA ILE A 114 -5.85 12.20 -4.23
C ILE A 114 -6.40 12.34 -2.81
N ALA A 115 -6.49 11.24 -2.06
CA ALA A 115 -6.92 11.25 -0.67
C ALA A 115 -5.99 12.11 0.20
N TYR A 116 -4.68 11.93 0.06
CA TYR A 116 -3.68 12.74 0.76
C TYR A 116 -3.88 14.23 0.50
N ARG A 117 -4.04 14.64 -0.77
CA ARG A 117 -4.21 16.05 -1.14
C ARG A 117 -5.51 16.67 -0.63
N LYS A 118 -6.57 15.87 -0.47
CA LYS A 118 -7.86 16.34 0.07
C LYS A 118 -7.84 16.46 1.59
N LEU A 119 -7.18 15.55 2.28
CA LEU A 119 -7.21 15.47 3.75
C LEU A 119 -6.08 16.24 4.43
N VAL A 120 -4.91 16.34 3.80
CA VAL A 120 -3.72 16.95 4.40
C VAL A 120 -3.52 18.37 3.88
N ASN A 121 -3.60 19.33 4.79
CA ASN A 121 -3.26 20.71 4.50
C ASN A 121 -1.73 20.89 4.57
N THR A 122 -1.12 21.35 3.47
CA THR A 122 0.33 21.54 3.36
C THR A 122 0.67 23.02 3.21
N GLN A 123 1.35 23.59 4.20
CA GLN A 123 1.89 24.94 4.14
C GLN A 123 3.29 24.93 3.54
N LYS A 124 3.36 24.89 2.20
CA LYS A 124 4.61 24.69 1.44
C LYS A 124 5.75 25.63 1.83
N ARG A 125 5.45 26.90 2.15
CA ARG A 125 6.47 27.89 2.53
C ARG A 125 7.09 27.62 3.91
N GLN A 126 6.34 26.99 4.81
CA GLN A 126 6.76 26.74 6.19
C GLN A 126 7.19 25.27 6.42
N GLY A 127 6.92 24.39 5.45
CA GLY A 127 7.19 22.95 5.59
C GLY A 127 6.28 22.26 6.62
N LEU A 128 5.11 22.84 6.89
CA LEU A 128 4.16 22.32 7.87
C LEU A 128 3.04 21.54 7.19
N TYR A 129 2.62 20.48 7.84
CA TYR A 129 1.57 19.58 7.43
C TYR A 129 0.60 19.41 8.59
N ALA A 130 -0.67 19.64 8.30
CA ALA A 130 -1.75 19.46 9.26
C ALA A 130 -2.81 18.58 8.63
N MET A 131 -3.54 17.85 9.47
CA MET A 131 -4.75 17.16 9.06
C MET A 131 -5.94 17.75 9.82
N PRO A 132 -6.61 18.77 9.27
CA PRO A 132 -7.67 19.49 9.98
C PRO A 132 -8.86 18.60 10.37
N CYS A 133 -9.13 17.51 9.65
CA CYS A 133 -10.21 16.60 10.03
C CYS A 133 -9.95 15.82 11.33
N ALA A 134 -8.71 15.84 11.85
CA ALA A 134 -8.37 15.30 13.15
C ALA A 134 -8.57 16.32 14.29
N SER A 135 -8.83 17.60 13.99
CA SER A 135 -9.10 18.60 15.03
C SER A 135 -10.53 18.42 15.56
N GLY A 136 -10.68 18.46 16.88
CA GLY A 136 -11.97 18.23 17.55
C GLY A 136 -12.28 16.78 17.94
N GLN A 137 -11.28 15.88 17.90
CA GLN A 137 -11.35 14.53 18.50
C GLN A 137 -10.72 14.43 19.90
#